data_AF-A0A4R3T6W2-F1
#
_entry.id   AF-A0A4R3T6W2-F1
#
_cell.length_a   1.000
_cell.length_b   1.000
_cell.length_c   1.000
_cell.angle_alpha   90.00
_cell.angle_beta   90.00
_cell.angle_gamma   90.00
#
_symmetry.space_group_name_H-M   'P 1'
#
loop_
_entity.id
_entity.type
_entity.pdbx_description
1 polymer ?
#
loop_
_entity_poly.entity_id
_entity_poly.type
_entity_poly.pdbx_seq_one_letter_code
_entity_poly.pdbx_strand_id
1 'polypeptide(L)' 'MPQFQNRDFAAFLFDMDGTMIDSSRVVERVWTAWAQRHGIDPQPLLAVCHCRART' A
#
# COMPACT_ATOMS: atom_id res chain seq x y z
N MET A 1 9.95 19.11 13.84
CA MET A 1 8.86 18.19 14.22
C MET A 1 7.62 19.02 14.43
N PRO A 2 6.44 18.69 13.86
CA PRO A 2 5.25 19.48 14.12
C PRO A 2 4.82 19.29 15.58
N GLN A 3 4.60 20.38 16.33
CA GLN A 3 3.97 20.32 17.64
C GLN A 3 2.44 20.28 17.47
N PHE A 4 1.86 19.09 17.59
CA PHE A 4 0.40 18.90 17.67
C PHE A 4 -0.14 18.95 19.11
N GLN A 5 0.66 19.44 20.05
CA GLN A 5 0.35 19.36 21.47
C GLN A 5 -0.85 20.24 21.84
N ASN A 6 -1.74 19.70 22.67
CA ASN A 6 -2.88 20.39 23.26
C ASN A 6 -3.96 20.86 22.28
N ARG A 7 -4.30 20.01 21.29
CA ARG A 7 -5.43 20.22 20.37
C ARG A 7 -6.42 19.07 20.48
N ASP A 8 -7.70 19.41 20.55
CA ASP A 8 -8.78 18.46 20.43
C ASP A 8 -8.98 18.10 18.95
N PHE A 9 -9.05 16.80 18.67
CA PHE A 9 -9.34 16.26 17.33
C PHE A 9 -10.74 15.66 17.34
N ALA A 10 -11.57 16.04 16.36
CA ALA A 10 -12.92 15.50 16.24
C ALA A 10 -12.94 14.04 15.77
N ALA A 11 -11.98 13.63 14.93
CA ALA A 11 -11.85 12.27 14.43
C ALA A 11 -10.45 12.03 13.81
N PHE A 12 -10.12 10.74 13.63
CA PHE A 12 -8.95 10.28 12.88
C PHE A 12 -9.41 9.37 11.74
N LEU A 13 -8.82 9.54 10.56
CA LEU A 13 -9.01 8.65 9.43
C LEU A 13 -7.75 7.82 9.25
N PHE A 14 -7.90 6.51 9.38
CA PHE A 14 -6.83 5.55 9.14
C PHE A 14 -7.08 4.86 7.82
N ASP A 15 -6.02 4.67 7.05
CA ASP A 15 -6.02 3.70 5.98
C ASP A 15 -6.10 2.28 6.58
N MET A 16 -6.51 1.30 5.79
CA MET A 16 -6.65 -0.09 6.23
C MET A 16 -5.36 -0.88 5.97
N ASP A 17 -4.90 -0.86 4.72
CA ASP A 17 -3.81 -1.69 4.23
C ASP A 17 -2.46 -1.10 4.62
N GLY A 18 -1.69 -1.84 5.41
CA GLY A 18 -0.39 -1.36 5.92
C GLY A 18 -0.49 -0.33 7.06
N THR A 19 -1.70 0.04 7.49
CA THR A 19 -1.94 0.93 8.64
C THR A 19 -2.62 0.20 9.81
N MET A 20 -3.68 -0.57 9.54
CA MET A 20 -4.34 -1.40 10.57
C MET A 20 -4.03 -2.89 10.41
N ILE A 21 -3.80 -3.36 9.18
CA ILE A 21 -3.56 -4.78 8.85
C ILE A 21 -2.38 -4.89 7.89
N ASP A 22 -1.48 -5.85 8.12
CA ASP A 22 -0.45 -6.21 7.13
C ASP A 22 -1.05 -7.09 6.03
N SER A 23 -1.52 -6.45 4.95
CA SER A 23 -2.05 -7.10 3.76
C SER A 23 -1.02 -7.26 2.64
N SER A 24 0.25 -6.90 2.88
CA SER A 24 1.32 -6.85 1.86
C SER A 24 1.47 -8.16 1.10
N ARG A 25 1.43 -9.29 1.82
CA ARG A 25 1.55 -10.64 1.22
C ARG A 25 0.34 -11.02 0.36
N VAL A 26 -0.85 -10.56 0.72
CA VAL A 26 -2.07 -10.82 -0.05
C VAL A 26 -2.03 -10.03 -1.35
N VAL A 27 -1.63 -8.76 -1.27
CA VAL A 27 -1.42 -7.89 -2.44
C VAL A 27 -0.42 -8.53 -3.41
N GLU A 28 0.76 -8.94 -2.92
CA GLU A 28 1.78 -9.58 -3.77
C GLU A 28 1.25 -10.85 -4.46
N ARG A 29 0.53 -11.71 -3.72
CA ARG A 29 -0.01 -12.97 -4.27
C ARG A 29 -1.05 -12.73 -5.37
N VAL A 30 -2.02 -11.87 -5.10
CA VAL A 30 -3.14 -11.63 -6.02
C VAL A 30 -2.66 -10.94 -7.28
N TRP A 31 -1.83 -9.91 -7.14
CA TRP A 31 -1.31 -9.15 -8.28
C TRP A 31 -0.31 -9.93 -9.12
N THR A 32 0.51 -10.78 -8.50
CA THR A 32 1.40 -11.69 -9.25
C THR A 32 0.60 -12.69 -10.08
N ALA A 33 -0.43 -13.31 -9.50
CA ALA A 33 -1.28 -14.27 -10.22
C ALA A 33 -2.02 -13.61 -11.38
N TRP A 34 -2.51 -12.38 -11.18
CA TRP A 34 -3.14 -11.61 -12.25
C TRP A 34 -2.13 -11.26 -13.36
N ALA A 35 -0.95 -10.75 -13.02
CA ALA A 35 0.07 -10.37 -14.00
C ALA A 35 0.51 -11.57 -14.86
N GLN A 36 0.75 -12.73 -14.23
CA GLN A 36 1.08 -13.97 -14.93
C GLN A 36 -0.02 -14.41 -15.89
N ARG A 37 -1.30 -14.31 -15.50
CA ARG A 37 -2.44 -14.65 -16.37
C ARG A 37 -2.51 -13.76 -17.61
N HIS A 38 -2.02 -12.54 -17.53
CA HIS A 38 -2.05 -11.56 -18.62
C HIS A 38 -0.72 -11.39 -19.35
N GLY A 39 0.31 -12.19 -19.02
CA GLY A 39 1.64 -12.10 -19.65
C GLY A 39 2.39 -10.82 -19.31
N ILE A 40 2.05 -10.19 -18.17
CA ILE A 40 2.69 -8.97 -17.67
C ILE A 40 3.76 -9.36 -16.65
N ASP A 41 4.92 -8.70 -16.68
CA ASP A 41 5.95 -8.86 -15.65
C ASP A 41 5.44 -8.36 -14.28
N PRO A 42 5.37 -9.21 -13.25
CA PRO A 42 4.92 -8.81 -11.92
C PRO A 42 5.83 -7.77 -11.24
N GLN A 43 7.14 -7.74 -11.54
CA GLN A 43 8.08 -6.90 -10.80
C GLN A 43 7.79 -5.39 -10.92
N PRO A 44 7.66 -4.82 -12.14
CA PRO A 44 7.28 -3.42 -12.32
C PRO A 44 5.90 -3.11 -11.71
N LEU A 45 4.96 -4.05 -11.82
CA LEU A 45 3.60 -3.88 -11.32
C LEU A 45 3.57 -3.82 -9.78
N LEU A 46 4.30 -4.73 -9.10
CA LEU A 46 4.43 -4.69 -7.64
C LEU A 46 5.18 -3.44 -7.16
N ALA A 47 6.17 -2.95 -7.92
CA ALA A 47 6.84 -1.69 -7.59
C ALA A 47 5.85 -0.51 -7.58
N VAL A 48 4.89 -0.47 -8.50
CA VAL A 48 3.81 0.53 -8.49
C VAL A 48 2.87 0.33 -7.30
N CYS A 49 2.41 -0.91 -7.04
CA CYS A 49 1.52 -1.22 -5.91
C CYS A 49 2.10 -0.81 -4.55
N HIS A 50 3.42 -0.88 -4.39
CA HIS A 50 4.11 -0.48 -3.16
C HIS A 50 4.58 0.98 -3.15
N CYS A 51 4.16 1.80 -4.12
CA CYS A 51 4.63 3.18 -4.29
C CYS A 51 6.17 3.30 -4.35
N ARG A 52 6.84 2.26 -4.87
CA ARG A 52 8.29 2.20 -5.07
C ARG A 52 8.73 2.50 -6.50
N ALA A 53 7.78 2.61 -7.43
CA ALA A 53 8.04 3.04 -8.79
C ALA A 53 8.44 4.53 -8.79
N ARG A 54 9.72 4.81 -9.04
CA ARG A 54 10.21 6.15 -9.41
C ARG A 54 10.31 6.22 -10.93
N THR A 55 9.78 7.31 -11.50
CA THR A 55 10.01 7.74 -12.90
C THR A 55 11.46 8.09 -13.13
#